data_AF-A0A8J3ZPZ4-F1
#
_entry.id   AF-A0A8J3ZPZ4-F1
#
_cell.length_a   1.000
_cell.length_b   1.000
_cell.length_c   1.000
_cell.angle_alpha   90.00
_cell.angle_beta   90.00
_cell.angle_gamma   90.00
#
_symmetry.space_group_name_H-M   'P 1'
#
loop_
_entity.id
_entity.type
_entity.pdbx_description
1 polymer ?
#
loop_
_entity_poly.entity_id
_entity_poly.type
_entity_poly.pdbx_seq_one_letter_code
_entity_poly.pdbx_strand_id
1 'polypeptide(L)' 'MAKLCVASDCPTVYRTNRDTVVVQGYRVSADEIGLTLPQNETLVEIPPDLLALAARSII' A
#
# COMPACT_ATOMS: atom_id res chain seq x y z
N MET A 1 -4.70 -16.12 -10.32
CA MET A 1 -5.23 -16.67 -9.07
C MET A 1 -4.80 -15.76 -7.93
N ALA A 2 -5.74 -15.15 -7.19
CA ALA A 2 -5.44 -14.17 -6.15
C ALA A 2 -6.19 -14.50 -4.86
N LYS A 3 -5.42 -14.83 -3.81
CA LYS A 3 -5.65 -14.49 -2.39
C LYS A 3 -4.66 -15.31 -1.54
N LEU A 4 -3.56 -14.70 -1.09
CA LEU A 4 -3.01 -15.07 0.21
C LEU A 4 -3.81 -14.29 1.27
N CYS A 5 -5.02 -14.78 1.56
CA CYS A 5 -5.71 -14.42 2.79
C CYS A 5 -5.58 -15.62 3.70
N VAL A 6 -4.49 -15.65 4.47
CA VAL A 6 -4.46 -16.45 5.69
C VAL A 6 -5.31 -15.72 6.73
N ALA A 7 -6.08 -16.49 7.48
CA ALA A 7 -7.23 -16.02 8.26
C ALA A 7 -6.95 -14.74 9.08
N SER A 8 -7.87 -13.79 8.97
CA SER A 8 -8.01 -12.56 9.79
C SER A 8 -7.11 -11.35 9.48
N ASP A 9 -6.07 -11.47 8.65
CA ASP A 9 -5.16 -10.36 8.32
C ASP A 9 -4.90 -10.32 6.80
N CYS A 10 -5.93 -10.00 6.00
CA CYS A 10 -5.70 -9.78 4.57
C CYS A 10 -4.93 -8.45 4.45
N PRO A 11 -3.65 -8.46 4.03
CA PRO A 11 -2.86 -7.25 3.93
C PRO A 11 -3.59 -6.27 3.01
N THR A 12 -3.53 -4.97 3.33
CA THR A 12 -4.15 -3.90 2.53
C THR A 12 -3.48 -3.69 1.17
N VAL A 13 -2.75 -4.70 0.67
CA VAL A 13 -1.96 -4.67 -0.55
C VAL A 13 -2.53 -5.68 -1.55
N TYR A 14 -2.86 -5.16 -2.73
CA TYR A 14 -3.48 -5.90 -3.82
C TYR A 14 -2.54 -5.93 -5.02
N ARG A 15 -2.26 -7.11 -5.58
CA ARG A 15 -1.49 -7.22 -6.82
C ARG A 15 -2.39 -6.93 -8.03
N THR A 16 -1.89 -6.15 -8.98
CA THR A 16 -2.56 -5.90 -10.25
C THR A 16 -2.01 -6.82 -11.34
N ASN A 17 -2.72 -6.91 -12.47
CA ASN A 17 -2.25 -7.65 -13.64
C ASN A 17 -1.09 -6.94 -14.39
N ARG A 18 -0.63 -5.79 -13.91
CA ARG A 18 0.44 -4.98 -14.53
C ARG A 18 1.77 -5.09 -13.78
N ASP A 19 1.95 -6.15 -13.00
CA ASP A 19 3.09 -6.34 -12.11
C ASP A 19 3.31 -5.19 -11.10
N THR A 20 2.22 -4.50 -10.75
CA THR A 20 2.22 -3.45 -9.71
C THR A 20 1.35 -3.85 -8.54
N VAL A 21 1.51 -3.16 -7.42
CA VAL A 21 0.65 -3.30 -6.25
C VAL A 21 -0.16 -2.02 -6.00
N VAL A 22 -1.37 -2.20 -5.50
CA VAL A 22 -2.23 -1.14 -4.97
C VAL A 22 -2.24 -1.29 -3.46
N VAL A 23 -2.01 -0.20 -2.73
CA VAL A 23 -2.04 -0.21 -1.27
C VAL A 23 -3.20 0.62 -0.76
N GLN A 24 -3.97 0.07 0.16
CA GLN A 24 -4.99 0.75 0.92
C GLN A 24 -4.41 1.19 2.28
N GLY A 25 -4.61 2.45 2.62
CA GLY A 25 -4.13 3.06 3.86
C GLY A 25 -4.87 4.37 4.13
N TYR A 26 -4.46 5.08 5.19
CA TYR A 26 -5.03 6.38 5.51
C TYR A 26 -4.39 7.44 4.63
N ARG A 27 -5.22 8.31 4.02
CA ARG A 27 -4.69 9.44 3.25
C ARG A 27 -4.04 10.43 4.20
N VAL A 28 -2.83 10.84 3.86
CA VAL A 28 -2.11 11.92 4.53
C VAL A 28 -2.12 13.12 3.60
N SER A 29 -2.41 14.30 4.12
CA SER A 29 -2.31 15.51 3.30
C SER A 29 -0.85 15.95 3.22
N ALA A 30 -0.45 16.42 2.04
CA ALA A 30 0.95 16.80 1.80
C ALA A 30 1.37 18.00 2.67
N ASP A 31 0.42 18.86 3.02
CA ASP A 31 0.60 20.01 3.93
C ASP A 31 0.98 19.58 5.35
N GLU A 32 0.35 18.52 5.89
CA GLU A 32 0.64 17.98 7.24
C GLU A 32 2.10 17.55 7.41
N ILE A 33 2.76 17.16 6.31
CA ILE A 33 4.14 16.66 6.32
C ILE A 33 5.12 17.57 5.56
N GLY A 34 4.68 18.78 5.18
CA GLY A 34 5.53 19.77 4.51
C GLY A 34 6.04 19.34 3.13
N LEU A 35 5.30 18.50 2.41
CA LEU A 35 5.64 18.01 1.09
C LEU A 35 4.76 18.65 0.01
N THR A 36 5.33 18.87 -1.17
CA THR A 36 4.57 19.25 -2.37
C THR A 36 4.29 18.00 -3.18
N LEU A 37 3.02 17.63 -3.32
CA LEU A 37 2.59 16.49 -4.13
C LEU A 37 2.10 16.95 -5.51
N PRO A 38 2.49 16.29 -6.61
CA PRO A 38 1.85 16.49 -7.91
C PRO A 38 0.40 15.96 -7.89
N GLN A 39 -0.44 16.47 -8.79
CA GLN A 39 -1.89 16.21 -8.80
C GLN A 39 -2.29 14.74 -8.93
N ASN A 40 -1.37 13.87 -9.36
CA ASN A 40 -1.64 12.47 -9.66
C ASN A 40 -1.13 11.51 -8.57
N GLU A 41 -0.59 12.05 -7.48
CA GLU A 41 -0.04 11.28 -6.38
C GLU A 41 -0.96 11.35 -5.15
N THR A 42 -0.82 10.38 -4.26
CA THR A 42 -1.52 10.35 -2.98
C THR A 42 -0.56 9.74 -1.96
N LEU A 43 -0.43 10.41 -0.82
CA LEU A 43 0.29 9.87 0.32
C LEU A 43 -0.66 8.96 1.10
N VAL A 44 -0.17 7.78 1.43
CA VAL A 44 -0.87 6.83 2.29
C VAL A 44 0.03 6.47 3.46
N GLU A 45 -0.54 6.52 4.66
CA GLU A 45 0.10 5.96 5.84
C GLU A 45 -0.14 4.45 5.86
N ILE A 46 0.95 3.70 5.99
CA ILE A 46 0.95 2.23 6.01
C ILE A 46 1.83 1.76 7.17
N PRO A 47 1.35 0.82 8.01
CA PRO A 47 2.19 0.17 9.02
C PRO A 47 3.42 -0.51 8.42
N PRO A 48 4.61 -0.38 9.04
CA PRO A 48 5.85 -0.94 8.49
C PRO A 48 5.80 -2.45 8.32
N ASP A 49 5.14 -3.19 9.22
CA ASP A 49 4.95 -4.64 9.10
C ASP A 49 4.14 -5.04 7.86
N LEU A 50 3.10 -4.28 7.52
CA LEU A 50 2.30 -4.53 6.31
C LEU A 50 3.10 -4.25 5.04
N LEU A 51 3.93 -3.19 5.05
CA LEU A 51 4.82 -2.90 3.92
C LEU A 51 5.88 -4.01 3.75
N ALA A 52 6.44 -4.52 4.84
CA ALA A 52 7.40 -5.61 4.81
C ALA A 52 6.78 -6.92 4.29
N LEU A 53 5.55 -7.25 4.73
CA LEU A 53 4.79 -8.40 4.24
C LEU A 53 4.49 -8.30 2.74
N ALA A 54 4.10 -7.10 2.29
CA ALA A 54 3.87 -6.82 0.88
C ALA A 54 5.14 -6.99 0.05
N ALA A 55 6.26 -6.40 0.49
CA ALA A 55 7.56 -6.53 -0.17
C ALA A 55 7.99 -8.00 -0.32
N ARG A 56 7.86 -8.80 0.74
CA ARG A 56 8.14 -10.25 0.71
C ARG A 56 7.24 -11.06 -0.21
N SER A 57 6.05 -10.55 -0.51
CA SER A 57 5.08 -11.22 -1.39
C SER A 57 5.27 -10.86 -2.87
N ILE A 58 6.19 -9.93 -3.17
CA ILE A 58 6.50 -9.48 -4.54
C ILE A 58 7.89 -9.84 -5.04
N ILE A 59 8.84 -10.12 -4.14
CA ILE A 59 10.16 -10.68 -4.46
C ILE A 59 10.17 -12.20 -4.37
#